data_AF-A0A812HEF3-F1
#
_entry.id   AF-A0A812HEF3-F1
#
_cell.length_a   1.000
_cell.length_b   1.000
_cell.length_c   1.000
_cell.angle_alpha   90.00
_cell.angle_beta   90.00
_cell.angle_gamma   90.00
#
_symmetry.space_group_name_H-M   'P 1'
#
loop_
_entity.id
_entity.type
_entity.pdbx_description
1 polymer ?
#
loop_
_entity_poly.entity_id
_entity_poly.type
_entity_poly.pdbx_seq_one_letter_code
_entity_poly.pdbx_strand_id
1 'polypeptide(L)'
;MSTLVHSFAIRSLSRLLKFCICRGPLRSRGSPPLTILNSGPLCHTPKLAAPMVLGLLLSDLHRLFLHDQVYVIVQATVFLPISLVICVVEWSRGTRTKPQLSIAGDARDQHAARVAKISADVRSQAKDGGLFTSRPDRERISSRIMPPRKRTVDTSQLKNIIEVDTEKGVVYVEPRLRMVELSHYLLRQGYTVPCVPELDDLTVGGLLMGCGIESTSWKYGMFNEICNAYELVSCTGEVLHVTPESDKELFYTLPWSHGTHGILVAATLRIIPAKPFVKLELTHCADRDTLCEKLQNAVAAGDHEFVEGLAFNPKSAVVMKGSFEDAPKGDSPVLSLGRWYDRWFFKQVEELKNGQVYMRTDEYLHRHSKSIFWELSYLQPWGNTPLFRYLLGWVNPLNIALVKSYQPEFTMRYYCDVNVIQDYLVPITELKPMLDLGDEALGVYPIWLCPYLNKHHEVVSIHHPHSKDKDVMYIDVGYYGLPSVRGFDMKSALRRIEEWLMPRRGFVMLYALHTLNCEGLPWPRRDWCRTRLVWQGLGFGMCLPTRSSKP
;
A
#
# COMPACT_ATOMS: atom_id res chain seq x y z
N MET A 1 -11.06 41.61 -24.15
CA MET A 1 -10.17 41.13 -23.06
C MET A 1 -9.90 39.62 -23.06
N SER A 2 -10.58 38.78 -23.85
CA SER A 2 -10.32 37.32 -23.93
C SER A 2 -9.14 36.92 -24.83
N THR A 3 -8.85 37.70 -25.88
CA THR A 3 -7.82 37.35 -26.90
C THR A 3 -6.38 37.76 -26.55
N LEU A 4 -6.21 38.75 -25.66
CA LEU A 4 -4.89 39.27 -25.27
C LEU A 4 -4.20 38.41 -24.18
N VAL A 5 -4.98 37.75 -23.31
CA VAL A 5 -4.45 36.87 -22.25
C VAL A 5 -3.96 35.53 -22.82
N HIS A 6 -4.64 35.00 -23.84
CA HIS A 6 -4.22 33.77 -24.54
C HIS A 6 -2.88 33.94 -25.29
N SER A 7 -2.67 35.08 -25.95
CA SER A 7 -1.44 35.33 -26.72
C SER A 7 -0.21 35.52 -25.82
N PHE A 8 -0.39 36.07 -24.62
CA PHE A 8 0.69 36.27 -23.65
C PHE A 8 1.11 34.98 -22.93
N ALA A 9 0.15 34.10 -22.62
CA ALA A 9 0.41 32.79 -22.02
C ALA A 9 1.17 31.86 -22.98
N ILE A 10 0.78 31.81 -24.26
CA ILE A 10 1.41 30.96 -25.28
C ILE A 10 2.85 31.42 -25.61
N ARG A 11 3.08 32.75 -25.71
CA ARG A 11 4.43 33.30 -25.94
C ARG A 11 5.37 33.08 -24.75
N SER A 12 4.86 33.03 -23.52
CA SER A 12 5.65 32.77 -22.32
C SER A 12 5.99 31.27 -22.18
N LEU A 13 5.05 30.38 -22.48
CA LEU A 13 5.30 28.92 -22.50
C LEU A 13 6.34 28.53 -23.57
N SER A 14 6.26 29.13 -24.77
CA SER A 14 7.23 28.91 -25.84
C SER A 14 8.65 29.36 -25.50
N ARG A 15 8.82 30.38 -24.63
CA ARG A 15 10.14 30.84 -24.20
C ARG A 15 10.72 29.94 -23.10
N LEU A 16 9.89 29.44 -22.18
CA LEU A 16 10.29 28.48 -21.17
C LEU A 16 10.70 27.12 -21.76
N LEU A 17 9.93 26.61 -22.73
CA LEU A 17 10.26 25.37 -23.44
C LEU A 17 11.57 25.48 -24.23
N LYS A 18 11.87 26.63 -24.85
CA LYS A 18 13.17 26.85 -25.52
C LYS A 18 14.34 26.98 -24.55
N PHE A 19 14.11 27.44 -23.32
CA PHE A 19 15.16 27.56 -22.31
C PHE A 19 15.57 26.19 -21.71
N CYS A 20 14.64 25.24 -21.64
CA CYS A 20 14.90 23.89 -21.13
C CYS A 20 15.57 22.94 -22.14
N ILE A 21 15.47 23.20 -23.45
CA ILE A 21 15.96 22.28 -24.50
C ILE A 21 17.44 22.54 -24.89
N CYS A 22 18.03 23.67 -24.50
CA CYS A 22 19.35 24.10 -25.01
C CYS A 22 20.57 23.89 -24.09
N ARG A 23 20.53 23.03 -23.06
CA ARG A 23 21.75 22.66 -22.30
C ARG A 23 21.93 21.15 -22.23
N GLY A 24 22.85 20.65 -23.06
CA GLY A 24 23.39 19.29 -22.96
C GLY A 24 24.24 19.09 -21.69
N PRO A 25 24.67 17.83 -21.42
CA PRO A 25 25.23 17.45 -20.13
C PRO A 25 26.67 17.98 -19.96
N LEU A 26 26.87 18.82 -18.93
CA LEU A 26 28.21 19.22 -18.46
C LEU A 26 28.81 18.09 -17.61
N ARG A 27 29.88 17.48 -18.14
CA ARG A 27 30.77 16.54 -17.43
C ARG A 27 31.44 17.24 -16.24
N SER A 28 31.34 16.68 -15.04
CA SER A 28 32.10 17.10 -13.86
C SER A 28 33.53 16.52 -13.89
N ARG A 29 34.56 17.38 -14.00
CA ARG A 29 35.93 17.07 -13.58
C ARG A 29 36.13 17.64 -12.17
N GLY A 30 36.75 16.84 -11.30
CA GLY A 30 36.87 17.08 -9.87
C GLY A 30 37.77 18.24 -9.47
N SER A 31 37.69 18.62 -8.19
CA SER A 31 38.64 19.46 -7.47
C SER A 31 38.56 19.16 -5.94
N PRO A 32 39.63 19.38 -5.17
CA PRO A 32 40.04 18.61 -3.98
C PRO A 32 39.60 19.24 -2.64
N PRO A 33 39.92 18.66 -1.45
CA PRO A 33 39.29 19.03 -0.17
C PRO A 33 39.97 20.24 0.48
N LEU A 34 39.18 21.07 1.17
CA LEU A 34 39.66 22.24 1.89
C LEU A 34 39.81 21.95 3.39
N THR A 35 41.05 21.91 3.82
CA THR A 35 41.54 21.81 5.20
C THR A 35 41.31 23.13 5.95
N ILE A 36 40.96 23.00 7.23
CA ILE A 36 40.80 24.07 8.21
C ILE A 36 42.16 24.72 8.52
N LEU A 37 42.25 26.06 8.52
CA LEU A 37 43.29 26.79 9.24
C LEU A 37 42.73 28.11 9.78
N ASN A 38 43.12 28.38 11.02
CA ASN A 38 42.52 29.30 11.97
C ASN A 38 43.52 30.44 12.23
N SER A 39 43.13 31.70 12.07
CA SER A 39 43.75 32.88 12.71
C SER A 39 42.89 34.13 12.48
N GLY A 40 42.37 34.74 13.56
CA GLY A 40 41.50 35.94 13.53
C GLY A 40 42.29 37.26 13.49
N PRO A 41 41.75 38.37 14.03
CA PRO A 41 40.36 38.84 14.06
C PRO A 41 40.22 40.20 13.34
N LEU A 42 39.03 40.56 12.80
CA LEU A 42 38.49 41.95 12.78
C LEU A 42 37.19 42.09 11.95
N CYS A 43 36.22 42.73 12.61
CA CYS A 43 35.15 43.59 12.11
C CYS A 43 33.97 43.04 11.28
N HIS A 44 32.81 43.12 11.93
CA HIS A 44 31.44 43.07 11.43
C HIS A 44 31.17 43.77 10.09
N THR A 45 30.53 43.03 9.16
CA THR A 45 29.42 43.55 8.34
C THR A 45 28.33 42.46 8.16
N PRO A 46 27.21 42.50 8.90
CA PRO A 46 26.10 41.57 8.70
C PRO A 46 25.03 42.24 7.82
N LYS A 47 25.28 42.44 6.52
CA LYS A 47 24.26 43.07 5.65
C LYS A 47 24.02 42.44 4.28
N LEU A 48 24.77 41.41 3.89
CA LEU A 48 24.58 40.77 2.57
C LEU A 48 24.29 39.26 2.62
N ALA A 49 24.58 38.56 3.72
CA ALA A 49 24.28 37.12 3.85
C ALA A 49 22.79 36.84 4.13
N ALA A 50 22.15 37.64 4.99
CA ALA A 50 20.74 37.45 5.35
C ALA A 50 19.74 37.61 4.18
N PRO A 51 19.81 38.64 3.32
CA PRO A 51 18.88 38.78 2.20
C PRO A 51 19.12 37.75 1.09
N MET A 52 20.34 37.22 0.96
CA MET A 52 20.68 36.21 -0.04
C MET A 52 20.24 34.80 0.39
N VAL A 53 20.38 34.48 1.68
CA VAL A 53 19.82 33.25 2.28
C VAL A 53 18.29 33.30 2.32
N LEU A 54 17.71 34.46 2.68
CA LEU A 54 16.27 34.69 2.62
C LEU A 54 15.75 34.64 1.16
N GLY A 55 16.51 35.17 0.21
CA GLY A 55 16.19 35.11 -1.23
C GLY A 55 16.26 33.69 -1.79
N LEU A 56 17.21 32.87 -1.35
CA LEU A 56 17.30 31.45 -1.70
C LEU A 56 16.15 30.66 -1.07
N LEU A 57 15.89 30.83 0.23
CA LEU A 57 14.77 30.22 0.94
C LEU A 57 13.42 30.61 0.34
N LEU A 58 13.21 31.90 0.04
CA LEU A 58 12.00 32.38 -0.61
C LEU A 58 11.90 31.86 -2.05
N SER A 59 13.02 31.71 -2.78
CA SER A 59 13.01 31.16 -4.13
C SER A 59 12.72 29.66 -4.15
N ASP A 60 13.19 28.91 -3.16
CA ASP A 60 12.92 27.49 -3.00
C ASP A 60 11.48 27.27 -2.51
N LEU A 61 11.00 28.05 -1.54
CA LEU A 61 9.59 28.08 -1.13
C LEU A 61 8.66 28.47 -2.28
N HIS A 62 9.05 29.46 -3.08
CA HIS A 62 8.25 29.89 -4.25
C HIS A 62 8.28 28.83 -5.35
N ARG A 63 9.40 28.15 -5.58
CA ARG A 63 9.49 27.00 -6.51
C ARG A 63 8.68 25.81 -6.04
N LEU A 64 8.69 25.50 -4.75
CA LEU A 64 7.87 24.46 -4.12
C LEU A 64 6.38 24.79 -4.29
N PHE A 65 5.99 26.02 -3.96
CA PHE A 65 4.61 26.48 -4.06
C PHE A 65 4.11 26.56 -5.51
N LEU A 66 4.94 27.05 -6.44
CA LEU A 66 4.63 27.04 -7.87
C LEU A 66 4.58 25.62 -8.43
N HIS A 67 5.46 24.72 -7.99
CA HIS A 67 5.47 23.34 -8.45
C HIS A 67 4.23 22.60 -7.99
N ASP A 68 3.80 22.74 -6.74
CA ASP A 68 2.56 22.14 -6.24
C ASP A 68 1.32 22.71 -6.94
N GLN A 69 1.26 24.03 -7.13
CA GLN A 69 0.15 24.67 -7.86
C GLN A 69 0.13 24.26 -9.34
N VAL A 70 1.27 24.23 -10.02
CA VAL A 70 1.39 23.77 -11.41
C VAL A 70 1.06 22.29 -11.51
N TYR A 71 1.51 21.48 -10.56
CA TYR A 71 1.21 20.05 -10.52
C TYR A 71 -0.29 19.80 -10.38
N VAL A 72 -0.94 20.48 -9.44
CA VAL A 72 -2.39 20.41 -9.23
C VAL A 72 -3.16 20.92 -10.45
N ILE A 73 -2.70 22.01 -11.09
CA ILE A 73 -3.30 22.53 -12.33
C ILE A 73 -3.13 21.54 -13.48
N VAL A 74 -1.95 20.94 -13.68
CA VAL A 74 -1.69 19.94 -14.73
C VAL A 74 -2.50 18.67 -14.46
N GLN A 75 -2.57 18.22 -13.22
CA GLN A 75 -3.46 17.15 -12.79
C GLN A 75 -4.91 17.44 -13.16
N ALA A 76 -5.41 18.61 -12.78
CA ALA A 76 -6.81 18.98 -12.99
C ALA A 76 -7.16 19.21 -14.47
N THR A 77 -6.26 19.80 -15.24
CA THR A 77 -6.52 20.22 -16.63
C THR A 77 -6.08 19.23 -17.69
N VAL A 78 -5.15 18.32 -17.39
CA VAL A 78 -4.60 17.34 -18.35
C VAL A 78 -4.90 15.92 -17.92
N PHE A 79 -4.54 15.54 -16.68
CA PHE A 79 -4.66 14.14 -16.26
C PHE A 79 -6.10 13.72 -15.93
N LEU A 80 -6.93 14.60 -15.34
CA LEU A 80 -8.34 14.28 -15.11
C LEU A 80 -9.11 14.08 -16.43
N PRO A 81 -8.97 14.93 -17.47
CA PRO A 81 -9.59 14.67 -18.77
C PRO A 81 -9.07 13.42 -19.47
N ILE A 82 -7.76 13.13 -19.40
CA ILE A 82 -7.20 11.89 -19.98
C ILE A 82 -7.73 10.66 -19.22
N SER A 83 -7.75 10.74 -17.89
CA SER A 83 -8.35 9.70 -17.04
C SER A 83 -9.81 9.48 -17.42
N LEU A 84 -10.61 10.54 -17.61
CA LEU A 84 -11.99 10.44 -18.11
C LEU A 84 -12.07 9.73 -19.45
N VAL A 85 -11.26 10.12 -20.43
CA VAL A 85 -11.27 9.49 -21.76
C VAL A 85 -10.95 8.01 -21.64
N ILE A 86 -9.95 7.66 -20.82
CA ILE A 86 -9.62 6.26 -20.56
C ILE A 86 -10.76 5.55 -19.84
N CYS A 87 -11.38 6.17 -18.82
CA CYS A 87 -12.54 5.63 -18.12
C CYS A 87 -13.69 5.33 -19.10
N VAL A 88 -13.98 6.25 -20.02
CA VAL A 88 -15.02 6.11 -21.05
C VAL A 88 -14.67 5.05 -22.08
N VAL A 89 -13.40 4.99 -22.51
CA VAL A 89 -12.91 3.95 -23.43
C VAL A 89 -12.97 2.57 -22.77
N GLU A 90 -12.57 2.46 -21.50
CA GLU A 90 -12.66 1.22 -20.74
C GLU A 90 -14.12 0.82 -20.47
N TRP A 91 -14.97 1.78 -20.13
CA TRP A 91 -16.40 1.54 -19.91
C TRP A 91 -17.10 1.09 -21.19
N SER A 92 -16.84 1.76 -22.32
CA SER A 92 -17.39 1.39 -23.64
C SER A 92 -16.84 0.07 -24.16
N ARG A 93 -15.61 -0.30 -23.83
CA ARG A 93 -15.03 -1.63 -24.08
C ARG A 93 -15.52 -2.71 -23.11
N GLY A 94 -16.33 -2.35 -22.12
CA GLY A 94 -16.79 -3.26 -21.07
C GLY A 94 -15.71 -3.67 -20.05
N THR A 95 -14.49 -3.11 -20.15
CA THR A 95 -13.36 -3.47 -19.27
C THR A 95 -13.46 -2.84 -17.89
N ARG A 96 -14.27 -1.78 -17.72
CA ARG A 96 -14.54 -1.16 -16.41
C ARG A 96 -15.78 -1.73 -15.72
N THR A 97 -16.67 -2.42 -16.43
CA THR A 97 -17.99 -2.83 -15.91
C THR A 97 -18.19 -4.31 -15.69
N LYS A 98 -17.30 -5.21 -16.14
CA LYS A 98 -17.39 -6.62 -15.74
C LYS A 98 -15.98 -7.21 -15.64
N PRO A 99 -15.58 -7.80 -14.48
CA PRO A 99 -14.50 -8.78 -14.52
C PRO A 99 -14.84 -9.78 -15.63
N GLN A 100 -13.87 -10.09 -16.50
CA GLN A 100 -13.99 -11.22 -17.41
C GLN A 100 -13.99 -12.47 -16.55
N LEU A 101 -15.19 -12.84 -16.11
CA LEU A 101 -15.49 -14.06 -15.39
C LEU A 101 -15.27 -15.22 -16.36
N SER A 102 -14.12 -15.88 -16.32
CA SER A 102 -14.04 -17.27 -16.75
C SER A 102 -14.59 -18.17 -15.63
N ILE A 103 -15.88 -18.02 -15.33
CA ILE A 103 -16.63 -19.05 -14.58
C ILE A 103 -17.33 -19.92 -15.60
N ALA A 104 -16.54 -20.46 -16.51
CA ALA A 104 -17.00 -21.47 -17.43
C ALA A 104 -16.51 -22.83 -16.89
N GLY A 105 -17.21 -23.91 -17.25
CA GLY A 105 -16.86 -25.27 -16.83
C GLY A 105 -15.44 -25.72 -17.25
N ASP A 106 -14.74 -24.91 -18.06
CA ASP A 106 -13.36 -25.09 -18.49
C ASP A 106 -12.34 -24.21 -17.72
N ALA A 107 -12.75 -23.48 -16.68
CA ALA A 107 -11.88 -22.55 -15.94
C ALA A 107 -10.60 -23.22 -15.41
N ARG A 108 -10.73 -24.46 -14.91
CA ARG A 108 -9.59 -25.29 -14.48
C ARG A 108 -8.67 -25.66 -15.65
N ASP A 109 -9.22 -26.03 -16.80
CA ASP A 109 -8.44 -26.38 -17.99
C ASP A 109 -7.69 -25.16 -18.56
N GLN A 110 -8.37 -24.01 -18.62
CA GLN A 110 -7.74 -22.75 -19.02
C GLN A 110 -6.64 -22.33 -18.05
N HIS A 111 -6.87 -22.50 -16.74
CA HIS A 111 -5.84 -22.27 -15.73
C HIS A 111 -4.64 -23.18 -15.94
N ALA A 112 -4.87 -24.49 -16.07
CA ALA A 112 -3.82 -25.48 -16.32
C ALA A 112 -3.01 -25.15 -17.59
N ALA A 113 -3.66 -24.71 -18.67
CA ALA A 113 -2.98 -24.27 -19.89
C ALA A 113 -2.10 -23.03 -19.67
N ARG A 114 -2.59 -22.04 -18.89
CA ARG A 114 -1.78 -20.86 -18.51
C ARG A 114 -0.59 -21.24 -17.65
N VAL A 115 -0.78 -22.12 -16.66
CA VAL A 115 0.29 -22.62 -15.78
C VAL A 115 1.33 -23.41 -16.58
N ALA A 116 0.91 -24.27 -17.50
CA ALA A 116 1.81 -25.03 -18.37
C ALA A 116 2.68 -24.10 -19.23
N LYS A 117 2.11 -23.01 -19.75
CA LYS A 117 2.86 -21.99 -20.48
C LYS A 117 3.88 -21.28 -19.58
N ILE A 118 3.47 -20.83 -18.39
CA ILE A 118 4.37 -20.18 -17.42
C ILE A 118 5.50 -21.13 -17.02
N SER A 119 5.20 -22.40 -16.76
CA SER A 119 6.19 -23.45 -16.47
C SER A 119 7.19 -23.65 -17.61
N ALA A 120 6.72 -23.68 -18.87
CA ALA A 120 7.57 -23.77 -20.04
C ALA A 120 8.47 -22.52 -20.20
N ASP A 121 7.90 -21.33 -19.99
CA ASP A 121 8.62 -20.06 -20.04
C ASP A 121 9.72 -20.01 -18.97
N VAL A 122 9.42 -20.43 -17.73
CA VAL A 122 10.42 -20.54 -16.65
C VAL A 122 11.53 -21.51 -17.04
N ARG A 123 11.21 -22.71 -17.53
CA ARG A 123 12.20 -23.70 -17.99
C ARG A 123 13.10 -23.16 -19.09
N SER A 124 12.54 -22.45 -20.06
CA SER A 124 13.30 -21.85 -21.17
C SER A 124 14.27 -20.75 -20.71
N GLN A 125 13.95 -20.10 -19.58
CA GLN A 125 14.72 -18.98 -19.02
C GLN A 125 15.58 -19.37 -17.81
N ALA A 126 15.54 -20.65 -17.40
CA ALA A 126 16.29 -21.20 -16.27
C ALA A 126 17.81 -21.14 -16.55
N LYS A 127 18.41 -20.03 -16.12
CA LYS A 127 19.84 -19.73 -16.18
C LYS A 127 20.23 -18.91 -14.96
N ASP A 128 21.52 -18.85 -14.65
CA ASP A 128 22.06 -18.03 -13.56
C ASP A 128 21.51 -16.59 -13.56
N GLY A 129 20.89 -16.22 -12.43
CA GLY A 129 20.35 -14.90 -12.11
C GLY A 129 18.89 -14.95 -11.65
N GLY A 130 18.31 -13.80 -11.27
CA GLY A 130 16.88 -13.70 -10.93
C GLY A 130 15.94 -13.76 -12.14
N LEU A 131 14.75 -14.35 -11.95
CA LEU A 131 13.62 -14.33 -12.88
C LEU A 131 12.46 -13.60 -12.19
N PHE A 132 11.77 -12.72 -12.90
CA PHE A 132 10.72 -11.88 -12.32
C PHE A 132 9.39 -12.04 -13.05
N THR A 133 8.30 -11.58 -12.48
CA THR A 133 7.05 -11.43 -13.25
C THR A 133 7.12 -10.21 -14.17
N SER A 134 6.36 -10.24 -15.26
CA SER A 134 6.20 -9.14 -16.21
C SER A 134 5.44 -7.93 -15.63
N ARG A 135 4.94 -8.02 -14.39
CA ARG A 135 4.12 -6.98 -13.75
C ARG A 135 4.85 -5.63 -13.76
N PRO A 136 4.33 -4.62 -14.50
CA PRO A 136 4.92 -3.30 -14.56
C PRO A 136 5.01 -2.65 -13.18
N ASP A 137 6.07 -1.86 -12.97
CA ASP A 137 6.34 -1.22 -11.69
C ASP A 137 5.22 -0.24 -11.26
N ARG A 138 4.60 0.43 -12.23
CA ARG A 138 3.46 1.33 -12.06
C ARG A 138 2.22 0.65 -11.46
N GLU A 139 2.05 -0.65 -11.67
CA GLU A 139 0.91 -1.42 -11.13
C GLU A 139 1.14 -1.92 -9.70
N ARG A 140 2.27 -1.56 -9.08
CA ARG A 140 2.55 -1.91 -7.69
C ARG A 140 2.13 -0.76 -6.79
N ILE A 141 1.45 -1.09 -5.70
CA ILE A 141 1.20 -0.15 -4.61
C ILE A 141 2.45 -0.16 -3.72
N SER A 142 3.47 0.56 -4.18
CA SER A 142 4.74 0.75 -3.49
C SER A 142 5.32 2.12 -3.84
N SER A 143 6.01 2.72 -2.88
CA SER A 143 6.80 3.95 -3.03
C SER A 143 8.24 3.68 -3.49
N ARG A 144 8.63 2.41 -3.67
CA ARG A 144 9.99 2.03 -4.05
C ARG A 144 10.21 2.10 -5.55
N ILE A 145 11.29 2.77 -5.93
CA ILE A 145 11.85 2.72 -7.28
C ILE A 145 12.74 1.48 -7.38
N MET A 146 12.43 0.58 -8.32
CA MET A 146 13.15 -0.67 -8.51
C MET A 146 14.02 -0.62 -9.76
N PRO A 147 15.17 -1.31 -9.77
CA PRO A 147 15.99 -1.40 -10.96
C PRO A 147 15.24 -2.15 -12.07
N PRO A 148 15.53 -1.85 -13.34
CA PRO A 148 14.89 -2.51 -14.47
C PRO A 148 15.14 -4.02 -14.43
N ARG A 149 14.07 -4.79 -14.64
CA ARG A 149 14.10 -6.25 -14.63
C ARG A 149 14.55 -6.75 -16.00
N LYS A 150 15.59 -7.58 -16.04
CA LYS A 150 16.18 -8.07 -17.30
C LYS A 150 15.46 -9.28 -17.90
N ARG A 151 14.88 -10.13 -17.06
CA ARG A 151 14.18 -11.36 -17.47
C ARG A 151 12.84 -11.44 -16.76
N THR A 152 11.79 -11.68 -17.53
CA THR A 152 10.42 -11.69 -17.02
C THR A 152 9.62 -12.87 -17.59
N VAL A 153 8.68 -13.34 -16.80
CA VAL A 153 7.64 -14.29 -17.21
C VAL A 153 6.30 -13.59 -17.20
N ASP A 154 5.51 -13.78 -18.25
CA ASP A 154 4.21 -13.13 -18.33
C ASP A 154 3.16 -13.83 -17.49
N THR A 155 2.71 -13.15 -16.44
CA THR A 155 1.62 -13.61 -15.56
C THR A 155 0.38 -12.73 -15.70
N SER A 156 0.32 -11.86 -16.71
CA SER A 156 -0.72 -10.84 -16.87
C SER A 156 -2.14 -11.40 -16.99
N GLN A 157 -2.28 -12.64 -17.44
CA GLN A 157 -3.57 -13.32 -17.68
C GLN A 157 -4.13 -14.05 -16.45
N LEU A 158 -3.37 -14.15 -15.35
CA LEU A 158 -3.76 -14.87 -14.14
C LEU A 158 -4.74 -14.08 -13.26
N LYS A 159 -5.93 -13.76 -13.77
CA LYS A 159 -6.90 -12.81 -13.18
C LYS A 159 -8.26 -13.42 -12.82
N ASN A 160 -8.39 -14.74 -12.84
CA ASN A 160 -9.68 -15.41 -12.76
C ASN A 160 -10.00 -15.94 -11.36
N ILE A 161 -11.31 -16.04 -11.08
CA ILE A 161 -11.84 -16.94 -10.06
C ILE A 161 -12.03 -18.29 -10.75
N ILE A 162 -11.35 -19.32 -10.27
CA ILE A 162 -11.34 -20.64 -10.90
C ILE A 162 -12.52 -21.47 -10.41
N GLU A 163 -12.77 -21.47 -9.10
CA GLU A 163 -13.83 -22.25 -8.47
C GLU A 163 -14.24 -21.67 -7.12
N VAL A 164 -15.51 -21.85 -6.76
CA VAL A 164 -16.04 -21.53 -5.43
C VAL A 164 -16.71 -22.79 -4.90
N ASP A 165 -16.26 -23.25 -3.75
CA ASP A 165 -16.82 -24.40 -3.06
C ASP A 165 -17.41 -23.92 -1.73
N THR A 166 -18.72 -23.69 -1.73
CA THR A 166 -19.45 -23.21 -0.55
C THR A 166 -19.62 -24.27 0.52
N GLU A 167 -19.52 -25.55 0.17
CA GLU A 167 -19.58 -26.67 1.12
C GLU A 167 -18.28 -26.77 1.90
N LYS A 168 -17.13 -26.66 1.22
CA LYS A 168 -15.81 -26.59 1.85
C LYS A 168 -15.49 -25.20 2.42
N GLY A 169 -16.27 -24.18 2.08
CA GLY A 169 -16.03 -22.80 2.50
C GLY A 169 -14.74 -22.23 1.94
N VAL A 170 -14.44 -22.47 0.65
CA VAL A 170 -13.24 -21.97 -0.02
C VAL A 170 -13.50 -21.39 -1.41
N VAL A 171 -12.58 -20.54 -1.86
CA VAL A 171 -12.51 -20.00 -3.22
C VAL A 171 -11.11 -20.20 -3.78
N TYR A 172 -11.01 -20.74 -4.99
CA TYR A 172 -9.75 -20.98 -5.70
C TYR A 172 -9.58 -19.90 -6.78
N VAL A 173 -8.50 -19.12 -6.68
CA VAL A 173 -8.33 -17.87 -7.45
C VAL A 173 -6.91 -17.70 -7.98
N GLU A 174 -6.79 -16.96 -9.06
CA GLU A 174 -5.51 -16.56 -9.64
C GLU A 174 -4.98 -15.26 -8.99
N PRO A 175 -3.64 -15.09 -8.90
CA PRO A 175 -3.00 -14.06 -8.07
C PRO A 175 -3.17 -12.62 -8.56
N ARG A 176 -3.53 -12.38 -9.83
CA ARG A 176 -3.75 -11.02 -10.36
C ARG A 176 -5.21 -10.58 -10.25
N LEU A 177 -6.10 -11.44 -9.75
CA LEU A 177 -7.46 -11.06 -9.40
C LEU A 177 -7.43 -9.93 -8.37
N ARG A 178 -8.21 -8.86 -8.61
CA ARG A 178 -8.29 -7.72 -7.70
C ARG A 178 -9.30 -7.97 -6.57
N MET A 179 -9.08 -7.33 -5.43
CA MET A 179 -9.97 -7.48 -4.27
C MET A 179 -11.39 -6.99 -4.56
N VAL A 180 -11.55 -5.91 -5.32
CA VAL A 180 -12.88 -5.43 -5.75
C VAL A 180 -13.62 -6.45 -6.60
N GLU A 181 -12.91 -7.21 -7.45
CA GLU A 181 -13.50 -8.23 -8.31
C GLU A 181 -13.92 -9.46 -7.49
N LEU A 182 -13.04 -9.91 -6.59
CA LEU A 182 -13.29 -11.04 -5.69
C LEU A 182 -14.47 -10.78 -4.75
N SER A 183 -14.44 -9.66 -4.02
CA SER A 183 -15.48 -9.31 -3.05
C SER A 183 -16.84 -9.10 -3.70
N HIS A 184 -16.94 -8.35 -4.81
CA HIS A 184 -18.22 -8.17 -5.51
C HIS A 184 -18.81 -9.49 -6.01
N TYR A 185 -17.96 -10.42 -6.45
CA TYR A 185 -18.42 -11.71 -6.91
C TYR A 185 -18.93 -12.58 -5.76
N LEU A 186 -18.19 -12.68 -4.65
CA LEU A 186 -18.59 -13.46 -3.49
C LEU A 186 -19.84 -12.88 -2.78
N LEU A 187 -19.92 -11.54 -2.66
CA LEU A 187 -21.05 -10.88 -1.99
C LEU A 187 -22.38 -11.15 -2.68
N ARG A 188 -22.39 -11.28 -4.02
CA ARG A 188 -23.59 -11.68 -4.78
C ARG A 188 -24.10 -13.07 -4.42
N GLN A 189 -23.24 -13.90 -3.85
CA GLN A 189 -23.57 -15.26 -3.39
C GLN A 189 -23.76 -15.31 -1.86
N GLY A 190 -23.70 -14.17 -1.16
CA GLY A 190 -23.83 -14.10 0.29
C GLY A 190 -22.54 -14.47 1.04
N TYR A 191 -21.38 -14.39 0.39
CA TYR A 191 -20.09 -14.71 0.98
C TYR A 191 -19.08 -13.56 0.87
N THR A 192 -18.02 -13.61 1.66
CA THR A 192 -16.81 -12.80 1.51
C THR A 192 -15.60 -13.61 1.96
N VAL A 193 -14.38 -13.15 1.65
CA VAL A 193 -13.19 -13.69 2.34
C VAL A 193 -13.06 -13.03 3.73
N PRO A 194 -12.51 -13.72 4.75
CA PRO A 194 -12.49 -13.18 6.11
C PRO A 194 -11.69 -11.88 6.28
N CYS A 195 -10.73 -11.61 5.41
CA CYS A 195 -9.90 -10.40 5.41
C CYS A 195 -9.95 -9.78 4.01
N VAL A 196 -10.45 -8.54 3.86
CA VAL A 196 -10.57 -7.84 2.55
C VAL A 196 -9.87 -6.48 2.60
N PRO A 197 -8.55 -6.41 2.39
CA PRO A 197 -7.82 -5.13 2.38
C PRO A 197 -8.52 -4.08 1.50
N GLU A 198 -8.64 -2.85 2.02
CA GLU A 198 -9.71 -1.89 1.71
C GLU A 198 -9.57 -1.11 0.39
N LEU A 199 -8.55 -1.44 -0.40
CA LEU A 199 -8.26 -0.77 -1.66
C LEU A 199 -8.58 -1.68 -2.86
N ASP A 200 -9.38 -1.15 -3.78
CA ASP A 200 -9.93 -1.89 -4.92
C ASP A 200 -8.87 -2.60 -5.77
N ASP A 201 -7.75 -1.91 -6.03
CA ASP A 201 -6.71 -2.32 -6.98
C ASP A 201 -5.67 -3.30 -6.38
N LEU A 202 -5.79 -3.66 -5.10
CA LEU A 202 -4.94 -4.68 -4.49
C LEU A 202 -5.24 -6.05 -5.11
N THR A 203 -4.19 -6.82 -5.36
CA THR A 203 -4.29 -8.15 -6.00
C THR A 203 -4.07 -9.24 -4.98
N VAL A 204 -4.80 -10.36 -5.08
CA VAL A 204 -4.68 -11.53 -4.19
C VAL A 204 -3.22 -11.93 -3.95
N GLY A 205 -2.44 -12.14 -5.01
CA GLY A 205 -1.04 -12.56 -4.89
C GLY A 205 -0.12 -11.50 -4.28
N GLY A 206 -0.45 -10.22 -4.46
CA GLY A 206 0.27 -9.12 -3.82
C GLY A 206 0.06 -9.09 -2.31
N LEU A 207 -1.15 -9.38 -1.85
CA LEU A 207 -1.51 -9.45 -0.43
C LEU A 207 -0.94 -10.71 0.23
N LEU A 208 -1.00 -11.86 -0.45
CA LEU A 208 -0.43 -13.11 0.04
C LEU A 208 1.10 -13.03 0.18
N MET A 209 1.80 -12.53 -0.85
CA MET A 209 3.26 -12.50 -0.88
C MET A 209 3.87 -11.23 -0.25
N GLY A 210 3.06 -10.20 -0.05
CA GLY A 210 3.45 -8.94 0.58
C GLY A 210 2.90 -8.89 2.00
N CYS A 211 1.84 -8.12 2.22
CA CYS A 211 1.07 -8.10 3.45
C CYS A 211 -0.37 -7.68 3.13
N GLY A 212 -1.32 -8.00 4.00
CA GLY A 212 -2.69 -7.51 3.94
C GLY A 212 -3.32 -7.52 5.33
N ILE A 213 -3.71 -6.34 5.81
CA ILE A 213 -4.39 -6.12 7.09
C ILE A 213 -5.67 -5.33 6.80
N GLU A 214 -6.70 -5.57 7.62
CA GLU A 214 -7.98 -4.89 7.61
C GLU A 214 -8.55 -4.93 9.03
N SER A 215 -9.62 -4.20 9.28
CA SER A 215 -10.48 -4.18 10.46
C SER A 215 -11.02 -5.54 10.88
N THR A 216 -11.00 -6.61 10.08
CA THR A 216 -11.31 -7.97 10.57
C THR A 216 -10.07 -8.75 11.01
N SER A 217 -8.86 -8.22 10.76
CA SER A 217 -7.61 -8.92 11.01
C SER A 217 -7.34 -9.15 12.49
N TRP A 218 -7.94 -8.38 13.40
CA TRP A 218 -7.88 -8.68 14.84
C TRP A 218 -8.49 -10.03 15.19
N LYS A 219 -9.42 -10.52 14.36
CA LYS A 219 -10.11 -11.81 14.54
C LYS A 219 -9.48 -12.91 13.68
N TYR A 220 -9.17 -12.62 12.41
CA TYR A 220 -8.73 -13.64 11.46
C TYR A 220 -7.21 -13.69 11.22
N GLY A 221 -6.49 -12.67 11.65
CA GLY A 221 -5.09 -12.43 11.32
C GLY A 221 -4.91 -11.70 9.98
N MET A 222 -3.69 -11.73 9.46
CA MET A 222 -3.36 -11.13 8.15
C MET A 222 -4.00 -11.91 6.98
N PHE A 223 -3.99 -11.32 5.79
CA PHE A 223 -4.57 -11.93 4.58
C PHE A 223 -3.97 -13.31 4.21
N ASN A 224 -2.71 -13.59 4.56
CA ASN A 224 -2.14 -14.92 4.35
C ASN A 224 -2.73 -15.99 5.28
N GLU A 225 -3.29 -15.61 6.44
CA GLU A 225 -3.90 -16.53 7.42
C GLU A 225 -5.26 -17.09 6.97
N ILE A 226 -5.80 -16.56 5.87
CA ILE A 226 -7.02 -17.08 5.24
C ILE A 226 -6.70 -18.01 4.06
N CYS A 227 -5.43 -18.18 3.69
CA CYS A 227 -5.02 -19.10 2.65
C CYS A 227 -4.95 -20.53 3.18
N ASN A 228 -5.48 -21.49 2.43
CA ASN A 228 -5.39 -22.92 2.73
C ASN A 228 -4.37 -23.65 1.85
N ALA A 229 -4.13 -23.15 0.63
CA ALA A 229 -3.21 -23.78 -0.30
C ALA A 229 -2.64 -22.76 -1.30
N TYR A 230 -1.38 -22.95 -1.69
CA TYR A 230 -0.73 -22.20 -2.76
C TYR A 230 -0.41 -23.13 -3.93
N GLU A 231 -0.52 -22.60 -5.14
CA GLU A 231 0.04 -23.22 -6.34
C GLU A 231 1.13 -22.34 -6.90
N LEU A 232 2.33 -22.90 -7.07
CA LEU A 232 3.52 -22.17 -7.44
C LEU A 232 4.19 -22.83 -8.65
N VAL A 233 4.80 -22.02 -9.52
CA VAL A 233 5.81 -22.49 -10.45
C VAL A 233 7.18 -22.19 -9.84
N SER A 234 7.93 -23.24 -9.51
CA SER A 234 9.27 -23.16 -8.93
C SER A 234 10.28 -22.61 -9.94
N CYS A 235 11.52 -22.35 -9.51
CA CYS A 235 12.56 -21.84 -10.42
C CYS A 235 13.02 -22.84 -11.49
N THR A 236 12.74 -24.14 -11.34
CA THR A 236 12.97 -25.15 -12.39
C THR A 236 11.77 -25.31 -13.31
N GLY A 237 10.69 -24.58 -13.04
CA GLY A 237 9.42 -24.67 -13.76
C GLY A 237 8.53 -25.83 -13.32
N GLU A 238 8.86 -26.52 -12.23
CA GLU A 238 7.95 -27.48 -11.60
C GLU A 238 6.74 -26.77 -11.00
N VAL A 239 5.55 -27.38 -11.15
CA VAL A 239 4.32 -26.88 -10.53
C VAL A 239 4.14 -27.55 -9.19
N LEU A 240 4.11 -26.77 -8.12
CA LEU A 240 4.01 -27.22 -6.74
C LEU A 240 2.64 -26.86 -6.17
N HIS A 241 1.98 -27.82 -5.53
CA HIS A 241 0.80 -27.58 -4.71
C HIS A 241 1.17 -27.68 -3.22
N VAL A 242 1.13 -26.54 -2.54
CA VAL A 242 1.67 -26.36 -1.20
C VAL A 242 0.55 -26.11 -0.22
N THR A 243 0.45 -26.97 0.79
CA THR A 243 -0.51 -26.94 1.90
C THR A 243 0.26 -27.10 3.21
N PRO A 244 -0.32 -26.76 4.37
CA PRO A 244 0.31 -27.02 5.67
C PRO A 244 0.71 -28.50 5.86
N GLU A 245 -0.03 -29.42 5.26
CA GLU A 245 0.20 -30.87 5.34
C GLU A 245 1.24 -31.37 4.32
N SER A 246 1.31 -30.77 3.12
CA SER A 246 2.23 -31.21 2.07
C SER A 246 3.65 -30.66 2.23
N ASP A 247 3.80 -29.37 2.51
CA ASP A 247 5.08 -28.73 2.76
C ASP A 247 4.88 -27.53 3.70
N LYS A 248 4.89 -27.83 4.99
CA LYS A 248 4.69 -26.87 6.08
C LYS A 248 5.72 -25.73 6.04
N GLU A 249 6.97 -26.05 5.76
CA GLU A 249 8.06 -25.06 5.78
C GLU A 249 7.88 -24.06 4.64
N LEU A 250 7.60 -24.53 3.42
CA LEU A 250 7.31 -23.65 2.29
C LEU A 250 6.02 -22.87 2.50
N PHE A 251 4.94 -23.52 2.97
CA PHE A 251 3.65 -22.88 3.19
C PHE A 251 3.74 -21.62 4.07
N TYR A 252 4.41 -21.71 5.22
CA TYR A 252 4.51 -20.61 6.17
C TYR A 252 5.61 -19.60 5.83
N THR A 253 6.52 -19.91 4.90
CA THR A 253 7.59 -19.00 4.47
C THR A 253 7.27 -18.26 3.17
N LEU A 254 6.20 -18.64 2.47
CA LEU A 254 5.69 -17.94 1.30
C LEU A 254 5.19 -16.51 1.61
N PRO A 255 4.41 -16.27 2.68
CA PRO A 255 3.96 -14.92 2.96
C PRO A 255 5.13 -14.00 3.29
N TRP A 256 5.03 -12.73 2.88
CA TRP A 256 6.10 -11.72 2.98
C TRP A 256 7.40 -12.07 2.23
N SER A 257 7.42 -13.15 1.44
CA SER A 257 8.59 -13.50 0.63
C SER A 257 8.76 -12.60 -0.59
N HIS A 258 7.76 -11.78 -0.93
CA HIS A 258 7.71 -10.97 -2.14
C HIS A 258 7.96 -11.77 -3.43
N GLY A 259 7.54 -13.05 -3.45
CA GLY A 259 7.67 -13.94 -4.60
C GLY A 259 9.07 -14.50 -4.81
N THR A 260 9.89 -14.60 -3.76
CA THR A 260 11.26 -15.13 -3.85
C THR A 260 11.35 -16.64 -3.91
N HIS A 261 10.31 -17.36 -3.45
CA HIS A 261 10.26 -18.83 -3.45
C HIS A 261 9.68 -19.44 -4.74
N GLY A 262 9.08 -18.62 -5.62
CA GLY A 262 8.46 -19.08 -6.86
C GLY A 262 7.45 -18.09 -7.42
N ILE A 263 6.94 -18.38 -8.61
CA ILE A 263 5.85 -17.62 -9.23
C ILE A 263 4.53 -18.20 -8.72
N LEU A 264 3.81 -17.46 -7.87
CA LEU A 264 2.45 -17.79 -7.51
C LEU A 264 1.57 -17.81 -8.75
N VAL A 265 0.83 -18.90 -8.95
CA VAL A 265 -0.09 -19.06 -10.08
C VAL A 265 -1.55 -19.22 -9.65
N ALA A 266 -1.81 -19.74 -8.46
CA ALA A 266 -3.14 -19.73 -7.84
C ALA A 266 -3.07 -19.88 -6.31
N ALA A 267 -4.17 -19.58 -5.63
CA ALA A 267 -4.33 -19.76 -4.19
C ALA A 267 -5.76 -20.20 -3.85
N THR A 268 -5.89 -21.02 -2.81
CA THR A 268 -7.18 -21.39 -2.22
C THR A 268 -7.39 -20.60 -0.93
N LEU A 269 -8.42 -19.76 -0.90
CA LEU A 269 -8.74 -18.89 0.24
C LEU A 269 -10.02 -19.35 0.93
N ARG A 270 -10.11 -19.19 2.25
CA ARG A 270 -11.36 -19.40 3.00
C ARG A 270 -12.39 -18.33 2.64
N ILE A 271 -13.66 -18.70 2.65
CA ILE A 271 -14.80 -17.78 2.57
C ILE A 271 -15.68 -17.93 3.81
N ILE A 272 -16.38 -16.86 4.15
CA ILE A 272 -17.35 -16.80 5.26
C ILE A 272 -18.65 -16.17 4.77
N PRO A 273 -19.80 -16.48 5.41
CA PRO A 273 -21.05 -15.78 5.13
C PRO A 273 -20.91 -14.27 5.35
N ALA A 274 -21.53 -13.48 4.49
CA ALA A 274 -21.59 -12.03 4.58
C ALA A 274 -23.05 -11.57 4.55
N LYS A 275 -23.38 -10.56 5.35
CA LYS A 275 -24.70 -9.92 5.30
C LYS A 275 -24.65 -8.64 4.45
N PRO A 276 -25.79 -8.12 3.98
CA PRO A 276 -25.82 -6.94 3.09
C PRO A 276 -25.34 -5.64 3.73
N PHE A 277 -25.40 -5.52 5.07
CA PHE A 277 -24.98 -4.33 5.78
C PHE A 277 -23.93 -4.63 6.85
N VAL A 278 -23.13 -3.61 7.15
CA VAL A 278 -22.27 -3.52 8.33
C VAL A 278 -22.83 -2.41 9.21
N LYS A 279 -23.15 -2.76 10.46
CA LYS A 279 -23.44 -1.80 11.53
C LYS A 279 -22.13 -1.39 12.16
N LEU A 280 -21.85 -0.09 12.21
CA LEU A 280 -20.68 0.50 12.84
C LEU A 280 -21.09 1.27 14.09
N GLU A 281 -20.37 1.06 15.18
CA GLU A 281 -20.44 1.82 16.42
C GLU A 281 -19.24 2.78 16.47
N LEU A 282 -19.52 4.08 16.40
CA LEU A 282 -18.53 5.14 16.43
C LEU A 282 -18.33 5.64 17.86
N THR A 283 -17.08 5.63 18.33
CA THR A 283 -16.68 6.21 19.61
C THR A 283 -15.57 7.23 19.39
N HIS A 284 -15.88 8.51 19.57
CA HIS A 284 -14.89 9.59 19.53
C HIS A 284 -14.06 9.60 20.82
N CYS A 285 -12.76 9.82 20.64
CA CYS A 285 -11.75 9.90 21.69
C CYS A 285 -11.15 11.31 21.67
N ALA A 286 -11.12 11.96 22.84
CA ALA A 286 -10.60 13.33 23.00
C ALA A 286 -9.09 13.39 23.24
N ASP A 287 -8.44 12.24 23.43
CA ASP A 287 -7.02 12.10 23.70
C ASP A 287 -6.53 10.69 23.33
N ARG A 288 -5.20 10.55 23.29
CA ARG A 288 -4.51 9.29 22.95
C ARG A 288 -4.75 8.17 23.96
N ASP A 289 -4.91 8.50 25.24
CA ASP A 289 -5.12 7.51 26.29
C ASP A 289 -6.46 6.81 26.12
N THR A 290 -7.51 7.60 25.94
CA THR A 290 -8.86 7.14 25.63
C THR A 290 -8.88 6.35 24.32
N LEU A 291 -8.15 6.80 23.29
CA LEU A 291 -8.02 6.07 22.01
C LEU A 291 -7.44 4.67 22.22
N CYS A 292 -6.31 4.57 22.91
CA CYS A 292 -5.64 3.29 23.16
C CYS A 292 -6.51 2.36 24.01
N GLU A 293 -7.14 2.89 25.06
CA GLU A 293 -8.03 2.13 25.94
C GLU A 293 -9.25 1.60 25.17
N LYS A 294 -9.95 2.45 24.41
CA LYS A 294 -11.14 2.04 23.66
C LYS A 294 -10.83 1.02 22.58
N LEU A 295 -9.70 1.15 21.89
CA LEU A 295 -9.28 0.21 20.86
C LEU A 295 -8.92 -1.16 21.47
N GLN A 296 -8.18 -1.18 22.58
CA GLN A 296 -7.86 -2.42 23.30
C GLN A 296 -9.12 -3.09 23.87
N ASN A 297 -10.04 -2.32 24.43
CA ASN A 297 -11.32 -2.82 24.92
C ASN A 297 -12.19 -3.40 23.79
N ALA A 298 -12.20 -2.77 22.60
CA ALA A 298 -12.91 -3.26 21.43
C ALA A 298 -12.40 -4.65 21.00
N VAL A 299 -11.08 -4.83 20.98
CA VAL A 299 -10.46 -6.13 20.68
C VAL A 299 -10.74 -7.15 21.79
N ALA A 300 -10.65 -6.75 23.05
CA ALA A 300 -10.86 -7.65 24.19
C ALA A 300 -12.31 -8.12 24.35
N ALA A 301 -13.30 -7.31 23.97
CA ALA A 301 -14.71 -7.65 24.07
C ALA A 301 -15.10 -8.83 23.16
N GLY A 302 -14.52 -8.90 21.96
CA GLY A 302 -14.65 -10.07 21.08
C GLY A 302 -16.04 -10.26 20.44
N ASP A 303 -16.97 -9.32 20.62
CA ASP A 303 -18.38 -9.38 20.23
C ASP A 303 -18.68 -8.69 18.88
N HIS A 304 -17.64 -8.47 18.08
CA HIS A 304 -17.71 -7.76 16.80
C HIS A 304 -17.03 -8.56 15.67
N GLU A 305 -17.17 -8.07 14.45
CA GLU A 305 -16.47 -8.55 13.26
C GLU A 305 -15.32 -7.61 12.89
N PHE A 306 -15.55 -6.30 12.98
CA PHE A 306 -14.66 -5.26 12.50
C PHE A 306 -14.18 -4.38 13.66
N VAL A 307 -12.90 -4.01 13.71
CA VAL A 307 -12.32 -3.05 14.64
C VAL A 307 -11.29 -2.19 13.90
N GLU A 308 -11.47 -0.88 13.90
CA GLU A 308 -10.58 0.09 13.26
C GLU A 308 -10.53 1.39 14.07
N GLY A 309 -9.42 2.11 14.00
CA GLY A 309 -9.29 3.47 14.53
C GLY A 309 -8.80 4.45 13.46
N LEU A 310 -9.31 5.68 13.52
CA LEU A 310 -8.79 6.82 12.75
C LEU A 310 -8.42 7.93 13.73
N ALA A 311 -7.15 8.32 13.78
CA ALA A 311 -6.70 9.47 14.57
C ALA A 311 -6.50 10.67 13.65
N PHE A 312 -7.31 11.71 13.81
CA PHE A 312 -7.27 12.92 12.97
C PHE A 312 -6.27 13.95 13.47
N ASN A 313 -5.99 13.96 14.77
CA ASN A 313 -4.96 14.76 15.44
C ASN A 313 -4.74 14.21 16.87
N PRO A 314 -3.81 14.75 17.68
CA PRO A 314 -3.56 14.26 19.04
C PRO A 314 -4.77 14.28 20.00
N LYS A 315 -5.81 15.06 19.68
CA LYS A 315 -7.01 15.29 20.51
C LYS A 315 -8.32 14.88 19.84
N SER A 316 -8.24 14.23 18.68
CA SER A 316 -9.42 13.80 17.94
C SER A 316 -9.11 12.48 17.24
N ALA A 317 -9.77 11.43 17.70
CA ALA A 317 -9.75 10.14 17.07
C ALA A 317 -11.12 9.48 17.15
N VAL A 318 -11.37 8.49 16.30
CA VAL A 318 -12.60 7.70 16.29
C VAL A 318 -12.23 6.23 16.26
N VAL A 319 -12.72 5.48 17.24
CA VAL A 319 -12.69 4.02 17.25
C VAL A 319 -14.02 3.52 16.69
N MET A 320 -13.93 2.59 15.74
CA MET A 320 -15.05 1.96 15.07
C MET A 320 -15.05 0.47 15.39
N LYS A 321 -16.21 -0.03 15.82
CA LYS A 321 -16.48 -1.46 15.94
C LYS A 321 -17.62 -1.81 15.02
N GLY A 322 -17.56 -2.93 14.33
CA GLY A 322 -18.57 -3.28 13.33
C GLY A 322 -19.05 -4.71 13.41
N SER A 323 -20.29 -4.94 12.98
CA SER A 323 -20.88 -6.27 12.83
C SER A 323 -21.74 -6.38 11.59
N PHE A 324 -21.83 -7.59 11.02
CA PHE A 324 -22.74 -7.88 9.91
C PHE A 324 -24.21 -7.81 10.35
N GLU A 325 -25.05 -7.16 9.55
CA GLU A 325 -26.49 -7.03 9.78
C GLU A 325 -27.28 -7.22 8.47
N ASP A 326 -28.50 -7.74 8.59
CA ASP A 326 -29.36 -8.01 7.43
C ASP A 326 -29.98 -6.73 6.85
N ALA A 327 -30.28 -5.76 7.72
CA ALA A 327 -30.83 -4.47 7.36
C ALA A 327 -30.49 -3.41 8.43
N PRO A 328 -30.47 -2.11 8.06
CA PRO A 328 -30.45 -1.01 9.02
C PRO A 328 -31.64 -1.09 9.97
N LYS A 329 -31.43 -0.78 11.25
CA LYS A 329 -32.48 -0.79 12.28
C LYS A 329 -32.69 0.62 12.84
N GLY A 330 -33.95 0.97 13.09
CA GLY A 330 -34.35 2.26 13.64
C GLY A 330 -34.02 3.43 12.71
N ASP A 331 -33.84 4.62 13.30
CA ASP A 331 -33.53 5.87 12.59
C ASP A 331 -32.03 6.14 12.46
N SER A 332 -31.19 5.12 12.67
CA SER A 332 -29.74 5.25 12.52
C SER A 332 -29.37 5.63 11.07
N PRO A 333 -28.41 6.55 10.89
CA PRO A 333 -28.03 6.99 9.55
C PRO A 333 -27.36 5.86 8.76
N VAL A 334 -27.62 5.84 7.46
CA VAL A 334 -26.97 4.94 6.50
C VAL A 334 -25.94 5.74 5.71
N LEU A 335 -24.67 5.43 5.90
CA LEU A 335 -23.57 6.01 5.14
C LEU A 335 -23.53 5.43 3.74
N SER A 336 -23.18 6.28 2.78
CA SER A 336 -23.06 5.95 1.36
C SER A 336 -21.69 6.40 0.86
N LEU A 337 -21.02 5.52 0.12
CA LEU A 337 -19.85 5.80 -0.70
C LEU A 337 -20.05 5.43 -2.17
N GLY A 338 -21.13 4.70 -2.50
CA GLY A 338 -21.38 4.18 -3.84
C GLY A 338 -21.70 5.24 -4.90
N ARG A 339 -22.09 6.46 -4.52
CA ARG A 339 -22.40 7.53 -5.48
C ARG A 339 -21.15 8.31 -5.82
N TRP A 340 -21.00 8.74 -7.07
CA TRP A 340 -19.83 9.49 -7.51
C TRP A 340 -19.62 10.78 -6.71
N TYR A 341 -20.71 11.42 -6.26
CA TYR A 341 -20.67 12.66 -5.48
C TYR A 341 -20.64 12.47 -3.95
N ASP A 342 -20.60 11.23 -3.46
CA ASP A 342 -20.51 10.96 -2.02
C ASP A 342 -19.19 11.47 -1.42
N ARG A 343 -19.25 11.85 -0.15
CA ARG A 343 -18.10 12.36 0.61
C ARG A 343 -17.10 11.25 0.90
N TRP A 344 -15.83 11.61 1.10
CA TRP A 344 -14.81 10.65 1.53
C TRP A 344 -15.12 10.06 2.92
N PHE A 345 -14.86 8.76 3.09
CA PHE A 345 -15.19 8.00 4.29
C PHE A 345 -14.63 8.64 5.57
N PHE A 346 -13.32 8.91 5.63
CA PHE A 346 -12.69 9.49 6.81
C PHE A 346 -13.29 10.85 7.20
N LYS A 347 -13.76 11.65 6.22
CA LYS A 347 -14.45 12.94 6.46
C LYS A 347 -15.91 12.79 6.87
N GLN A 348 -16.55 11.67 6.57
CA GLN A 348 -17.86 11.36 7.13
C GLN A 348 -17.69 10.95 8.59
N VAL A 349 -16.77 10.01 8.87
CA VAL A 349 -16.47 9.51 10.22
C VAL A 349 -16.00 10.61 11.17
N GLU A 350 -15.17 11.55 10.71
CA GLU A 350 -14.70 12.69 11.52
C GLU A 350 -15.84 13.58 12.04
N GLU A 351 -16.92 13.74 11.25
CA GLU A 351 -18.00 14.69 11.53
C GLU A 351 -19.24 14.08 12.17
N LEU A 352 -19.37 12.75 12.10
CA LEU A 352 -20.45 12.05 12.77
C LEU A 352 -20.30 12.19 14.29
N LYS A 353 -21.40 12.00 15.01
CA LYS A 353 -21.38 11.92 16.47
C LYS A 353 -21.21 10.46 16.89
N ASN A 354 -20.86 10.26 18.16
CA ASN A 354 -20.93 8.94 18.79
C ASN A 354 -22.30 8.31 18.53
N GLY A 355 -22.30 7.03 18.13
CA GLY A 355 -23.54 6.31 17.86
C GLY A 355 -23.39 5.22 16.82
N GLN A 356 -24.54 4.69 16.41
CA GLN A 356 -24.65 3.62 15.44
C GLN A 356 -24.94 4.17 14.06
N VAL A 357 -24.18 3.71 13.07
CA VAL A 357 -24.38 4.00 11.65
C VAL A 357 -24.34 2.70 10.87
N TYR A 358 -25.01 2.67 9.72
CA TYR A 358 -25.04 1.49 8.85
C TYR A 358 -24.38 1.81 7.52
N MET A 359 -23.80 0.80 6.90
CA MET A 359 -23.18 0.92 5.59
C MET A 359 -23.43 -0.35 4.81
N ARG A 360 -23.57 -0.26 3.49
CA ARG A 360 -23.62 -1.48 2.67
C ARG A 360 -22.27 -2.19 2.74
N THR A 361 -22.30 -3.51 2.83
CA THR A 361 -21.07 -4.32 3.02
C THR A 361 -20.07 -4.13 1.89
N ASP A 362 -20.52 -4.07 0.63
CA ASP A 362 -19.64 -3.80 -0.52
C ASP A 362 -18.96 -2.44 -0.42
N GLU A 363 -19.64 -1.43 0.11
CA GLU A 363 -19.07 -0.10 0.29
C GLU A 363 -18.11 -0.05 1.49
N TYR A 364 -18.42 -0.77 2.57
CA TYR A 364 -17.57 -0.82 3.77
C TYR A 364 -16.23 -1.53 3.52
N LEU A 365 -16.25 -2.64 2.80
CA LEU A 365 -15.03 -3.41 2.46
C LEU A 365 -14.07 -2.65 1.53
N HIS A 366 -14.53 -1.58 0.88
CA HIS A 366 -13.73 -0.72 -0.01
C HIS A 366 -13.73 0.74 0.42
N ARG A 367 -13.97 1.00 1.72
CA ARG A 367 -14.25 2.34 2.25
C ARG A 367 -13.11 3.35 2.04
N HIS A 368 -11.87 2.87 1.92
CA HIS A 368 -10.69 3.72 1.73
C HIS A 368 -10.33 3.94 0.26
N SER A 369 -10.91 3.19 -0.69
CA SER A 369 -10.59 3.29 -2.13
C SER A 369 -10.80 4.68 -2.70
N LYS A 370 -11.95 5.31 -2.41
CA LYS A 370 -12.36 6.58 -3.06
C LYS A 370 -11.37 7.73 -2.83
N SER A 371 -10.78 7.81 -1.64
CA SER A 371 -9.83 8.84 -1.23
C SER A 371 -8.41 8.34 -1.05
N ILE A 372 -8.17 7.03 -1.29
CA ILE A 372 -6.92 6.34 -0.98
C ILE A 372 -6.55 6.64 0.48
N PHE A 373 -7.40 6.19 1.39
CA PHE A 373 -7.50 6.65 2.78
C PHE A 373 -7.81 8.16 2.84
N TRP A 374 -6.79 9.01 2.77
CA TRP A 374 -6.89 10.47 2.67
C TRP A 374 -5.80 11.09 1.78
N GLU A 375 -4.98 10.30 1.10
CA GLU A 375 -3.89 10.80 0.24
C GLU A 375 -4.41 11.71 -0.87
N LEU A 376 -5.62 11.43 -1.37
CA LEU A 376 -6.25 12.26 -2.37
C LEU A 376 -6.54 13.69 -1.88
N SER A 377 -6.58 13.92 -0.57
CA SER A 377 -6.73 15.27 -0.01
C SER A 377 -5.50 16.16 -0.22
N TYR A 378 -4.31 15.57 -0.32
CA TYR A 378 -3.08 16.32 -0.63
C TYR A 378 -2.95 16.55 -2.14
N LEU A 379 -3.32 15.56 -2.95
CA LEU A 379 -3.31 15.68 -4.41
C LEU A 379 -4.42 16.60 -4.93
N GLN A 380 -5.58 16.59 -4.27
CA GLN A 380 -6.78 17.34 -4.63
C GLN A 380 -7.47 17.91 -3.37
N PRO A 381 -6.95 19.02 -2.79
CA PRO A 381 -7.55 19.62 -1.58
C PRO A 381 -9.03 20.00 -1.74
N TRP A 382 -9.46 20.37 -2.95
CA TRP A 382 -10.85 20.70 -3.26
C TRP A 382 -11.71 19.48 -3.63
N GLY A 383 -11.12 18.29 -3.67
CA GLY A 383 -11.74 17.04 -4.14
C GLY A 383 -12.98 16.63 -3.34
N ASN A 384 -13.08 17.09 -2.09
CA ASN A 384 -14.22 16.85 -1.22
C ASN A 384 -15.10 18.11 -1.02
N THR A 385 -15.06 19.07 -1.93
CA THR A 385 -16.06 20.17 -1.95
C THR A 385 -17.32 19.71 -2.69
N PRO A 386 -18.53 20.19 -2.33
CA PRO A 386 -19.75 19.82 -3.03
C PRO A 386 -19.67 20.07 -4.54
N LEU A 387 -19.15 21.23 -4.95
CA LEU A 387 -19.01 21.60 -6.36
C LEU A 387 -18.13 20.61 -7.14
N PHE A 388 -16.96 20.27 -6.60
CA PHE A 388 -16.07 19.31 -7.24
C PHE A 388 -16.71 17.92 -7.30
N ARG A 389 -17.30 17.45 -6.20
CA ARG A 389 -17.92 16.11 -6.15
C ARG A 389 -19.05 15.96 -7.17
N TYR A 390 -19.89 16.97 -7.34
CA TYR A 390 -20.98 16.92 -8.31
C TYR A 390 -20.49 17.00 -9.76
N LEU A 391 -19.48 17.83 -10.05
CA LEU A 391 -19.01 18.04 -11.43
C LEU A 391 -17.96 17.02 -11.89
N LEU A 392 -17.05 16.63 -11.01
CA LEU A 392 -15.82 15.86 -11.30
C LEU A 392 -15.61 14.66 -10.36
N GLY A 393 -16.50 14.41 -9.39
CA GLY A 393 -16.36 13.30 -8.44
C GLY A 393 -16.36 11.92 -9.09
N TRP A 394 -16.91 11.78 -10.29
CA TRP A 394 -16.91 10.54 -11.07
C TRP A 394 -15.53 10.13 -11.61
N VAL A 395 -14.51 11.00 -11.51
CA VAL A 395 -13.12 10.64 -11.83
C VAL A 395 -12.48 9.80 -10.70
N ASN A 396 -13.07 9.82 -9.50
CA ASN A 396 -12.58 9.08 -8.33
C ASN A 396 -13.29 7.72 -8.18
N PRO A 397 -12.60 6.65 -7.73
CA PRO A 397 -11.18 6.62 -7.34
C PRO A 397 -10.23 6.77 -8.54
N LEU A 398 -9.10 7.45 -8.32
CA LEU A 398 -8.05 7.57 -9.33
C LEU A 398 -7.38 6.20 -9.55
N ASN A 399 -7.15 5.83 -10.81
CA ASN A 399 -6.32 4.67 -11.12
C ASN A 399 -4.85 4.99 -10.75
N ILE A 400 -4.38 4.43 -9.64
CA ILE A 400 -3.04 4.70 -9.10
C ILE A 400 -1.96 4.36 -10.14
N ALA A 401 -2.13 3.25 -10.86
CA ALA A 401 -1.16 2.84 -11.87
C ALA A 401 -1.08 3.84 -13.03
N LEU A 402 -2.21 4.43 -13.42
CA LEU A 402 -2.28 5.47 -14.43
C LEU A 402 -1.58 6.75 -13.97
N VAL A 403 -1.88 7.21 -12.74
CA VAL A 403 -1.23 8.38 -12.14
C VAL A 403 0.29 8.20 -12.12
N LYS A 404 0.78 7.04 -11.65
CA LYS A 404 2.20 6.70 -11.66
C LYS A 404 2.81 6.63 -13.06
N SER A 405 2.03 6.28 -14.09
CA SER A 405 2.52 6.16 -15.48
C SER A 405 2.87 7.51 -16.11
N TYR A 406 2.20 8.58 -15.68
CA TYR A 406 2.40 9.92 -16.24
C TYR A 406 3.21 10.85 -15.33
N GLN A 407 3.53 10.43 -14.11
CA GLN A 407 4.40 11.18 -13.22
C GLN A 407 5.86 11.12 -13.72
N PRO A 408 6.51 12.26 -13.99
CA PRO A 408 7.94 12.29 -14.28
C PRO A 408 8.75 11.72 -13.11
N GLU A 409 9.90 11.10 -13.41
CA GLU A 409 10.76 10.48 -12.38
C GLU A 409 11.18 11.48 -11.29
N PHE A 410 11.44 12.74 -11.65
CA PHE A 410 11.73 13.80 -10.70
C PHE A 410 10.60 14.01 -9.68
N THR A 411 9.34 14.06 -10.14
CA THR A 411 8.17 14.22 -9.28
C THR A 411 7.97 13.02 -8.37
N MET A 412 8.22 11.81 -8.88
CA MET A 412 8.18 10.58 -8.08
C MET A 412 9.22 10.62 -6.95
N ARG A 413 10.47 10.98 -7.26
CA ARG A 413 11.55 11.10 -6.26
C ARG A 413 11.22 12.17 -5.21
N TYR A 414 10.75 13.33 -5.66
CA TYR A 414 10.32 14.38 -4.74
C TYR A 414 9.21 13.90 -3.81
N TYR A 415 8.20 13.20 -4.34
CA TYR A 415 7.13 12.62 -3.54
C TYR A 415 7.66 11.59 -2.53
N CYS A 416 8.63 10.74 -2.91
CA CYS A 416 9.32 9.83 -1.98
C CYS A 416 10.09 10.55 -0.87
N ASP A 417 10.56 11.79 -1.11
CA ASP A 417 11.35 12.57 -0.15
C ASP A 417 10.47 13.36 0.82
N VAL A 418 9.27 13.79 0.40
CA VAL A 418 8.41 14.69 1.20
C VAL A 418 7.10 14.07 1.67
N ASN A 419 6.63 12.98 1.07
CA ASN A 419 5.37 12.34 1.45
C ASN A 419 5.64 11.03 2.19
N VAL A 420 5.12 10.94 3.42
CA VAL A 420 5.22 9.75 4.24
C VAL A 420 4.13 8.78 3.82
N ILE A 421 4.52 7.56 3.45
CA ILE A 421 3.62 6.42 3.27
C ILE A 421 4.28 5.27 4.01
N GLN A 422 3.91 5.08 5.26
CA GLN A 422 4.56 4.12 6.15
C GLN A 422 3.55 3.41 7.03
N ASP A 423 3.72 2.10 7.13
CA ASP A 423 2.98 1.23 8.04
C ASP A 423 3.97 0.57 8.99
N TYR A 424 3.69 0.72 10.28
CA TYR A 424 4.49 0.14 11.35
C TYR A 424 3.63 -0.80 12.17
N LEU A 425 4.05 -2.07 12.21
CA LEU A 425 3.37 -3.08 13.01
C LEU A 425 4.03 -3.16 14.38
N VAL A 426 3.27 -2.97 15.44
CA VAL A 426 3.76 -3.07 16.82
C VAL A 426 2.82 -3.93 17.66
N PRO A 427 3.30 -4.60 18.73
CA PRO A 427 2.41 -5.16 19.73
C PRO A 427 1.41 -4.08 20.20
N ILE A 428 0.14 -4.44 20.37
CA ILE A 428 -0.90 -3.44 20.69
C ILE A 428 -0.62 -2.68 22.01
N THR A 429 0.15 -3.29 22.91
CA THR A 429 0.62 -2.68 24.17
C THR A 429 1.59 -1.51 23.95
N GLU A 430 2.27 -1.46 22.81
CA GLU A 430 3.23 -0.40 22.44
C GLU A 430 2.58 0.74 21.63
N LEU A 431 1.24 0.71 21.44
CA LEU A 431 0.53 1.69 20.60
C LEU A 431 0.77 3.13 21.05
N LYS A 432 0.59 3.45 22.34
CA LYS A 432 0.75 4.81 22.84
C LYS A 432 2.19 5.34 22.62
N PRO A 433 3.25 4.63 23.06
CA PRO A 433 4.62 5.01 22.73
C PRO A 433 4.90 5.18 21.23
N MET A 434 4.30 4.35 20.37
CA MET A 434 4.44 4.46 18.91
C MET A 434 3.79 5.73 18.36
N LEU A 435 2.62 6.12 18.88
CA LEU A 435 1.95 7.37 18.52
C LEU A 435 2.76 8.59 18.97
N ASP A 436 3.34 8.54 20.17
CA ASP A 436 4.19 9.63 20.68
C ASP A 436 5.44 9.81 19.80
N LEU A 437 6.09 8.71 19.42
CA LEU A 437 7.24 8.75 18.51
C LEU A 437 6.86 9.26 17.11
N GLY A 438 5.73 8.80 16.56
CA GLY A 438 5.27 9.23 15.24
C GLY A 438 4.93 10.71 15.19
N ASP A 439 4.37 11.26 16.27
CA ASP A 439 4.09 12.69 16.40
C ASP A 439 5.39 13.52 16.37
N GLU A 440 6.41 13.07 17.10
CA GLU A 440 7.71 13.76 17.15
C GLU A 440 8.55 13.60 15.88
N ALA A 441 8.51 12.42 15.24
CA ALA A 441 9.36 12.08 14.12
C ALA A 441 8.74 12.44 12.76
N LEU A 442 7.43 12.33 12.63
CA LEU A 442 6.69 12.51 11.38
C LEU A 442 5.73 13.70 11.47
N GLY A 443 4.98 13.81 12.57
CA GLY A 443 3.93 14.82 12.73
C GLY A 443 2.88 14.73 11.61
N VAL A 444 2.54 13.50 11.20
CA VAL A 444 1.61 13.20 10.11
C VAL A 444 0.25 12.82 10.68
N TYR A 445 -0.80 13.45 10.15
CA TYR A 445 -2.20 13.10 10.42
C TYR A 445 -3.04 13.31 9.15
N PRO A 446 -4.14 12.54 8.97
CA PRO A 446 -4.63 11.48 9.85
C PRO A 446 -3.73 10.23 9.94
N ILE A 447 -3.99 9.36 10.92
CA ILE A 447 -3.31 8.08 11.16
C ILE A 447 -4.34 6.96 11.11
N TRP A 448 -4.02 5.89 10.38
CA TRP A 448 -4.80 4.67 10.31
C TRP A 448 -4.35 3.68 11.40
N LEU A 449 -5.29 3.11 12.14
CA LEU A 449 -5.03 2.22 13.25
C LEU A 449 -5.81 0.93 13.09
N CYS A 450 -5.12 -0.18 12.82
CA CYS A 450 -5.77 -1.44 12.51
C CYS A 450 -5.21 -2.60 13.32
N PRO A 451 -5.89 -3.04 14.38
CA PRO A 451 -5.47 -4.20 15.17
C PRO A 451 -5.49 -5.48 14.33
N TYR A 452 -4.51 -6.36 14.54
CA TYR A 452 -4.47 -7.67 13.92
C TYR A 452 -3.90 -8.75 14.84
N LEU A 453 -4.41 -9.97 14.71
CA LEU A 453 -3.90 -11.12 15.44
C LEU A 453 -2.68 -11.69 14.72
N ASN A 454 -1.50 -11.53 15.31
CA ASN A 454 -0.28 -12.17 14.84
C ASN A 454 -0.25 -13.61 15.37
N LYS A 455 -0.60 -14.58 14.51
CA LYS A 455 -0.78 -15.97 14.91
C LYS A 455 0.56 -16.67 15.15
N HIS A 456 0.60 -17.57 16.11
CA HIS A 456 1.77 -18.41 16.28
C HIS A 456 1.79 -19.53 15.25
N HIS A 457 2.92 -19.66 14.55
CA HIS A 457 3.22 -20.80 13.70
C HIS A 457 4.53 -21.43 14.17
N GLU A 458 4.60 -22.76 14.16
CA GLU A 458 5.83 -23.50 14.51
C GLU A 458 7.00 -23.17 13.58
N VAL A 459 6.70 -22.75 12.34
CA VAL A 459 7.69 -22.36 11.34
C VAL A 459 8.01 -20.89 11.49
N VAL A 460 9.28 -20.60 11.75
CA VAL A 460 9.84 -19.25 11.74
C VAL A 460 9.73 -18.67 10.33
N SER A 461 9.02 -17.55 10.19
CA SER A 461 8.85 -16.85 8.92
C SER A 461 9.17 -15.36 9.05
N ILE A 462 9.23 -14.66 7.91
CA ILE A 462 9.61 -13.23 7.83
C ILE A 462 8.73 -12.33 8.72
N HIS A 463 7.46 -12.73 8.92
CA HIS A 463 6.46 -11.99 9.69
C HIS A 463 6.17 -12.61 11.08
N HIS A 464 6.78 -13.76 11.39
CA HIS A 464 6.64 -14.46 12.68
C HIS A 464 7.98 -14.91 13.30
N PRO A 465 9.01 -14.05 13.43
CA PRO A 465 10.28 -14.50 14.01
C PRO A 465 10.25 -14.74 15.53
N HIS A 466 9.21 -14.31 16.27
CA HIS A 466 9.28 -14.21 17.73
C HIS A 466 7.99 -14.46 18.54
N SER A 467 6.92 -15.05 17.98
CA SER A 467 5.82 -15.50 18.83
C SER A 467 6.30 -16.72 19.62
N LYS A 468 6.41 -16.57 20.94
CA LYS A 468 6.74 -17.69 21.84
C LYS A 468 5.46 -18.45 22.11
N ASP A 469 5.20 -19.49 21.33
CA ASP A 469 4.13 -20.49 21.54
C ASP A 469 2.69 -19.96 21.67
N LYS A 470 2.45 -18.67 21.36
CA LYS A 470 1.13 -18.05 21.48
C LYS A 470 0.89 -16.90 20.51
N ASP A 471 -0.37 -16.72 20.15
CA ASP A 471 -0.83 -15.58 19.38
C ASP A 471 -0.63 -14.28 20.15
N VAL A 472 -0.28 -13.20 19.44
CA VAL A 472 -0.08 -11.88 20.02
C VAL A 472 -0.88 -10.86 19.22
N MET A 473 -1.63 -10.01 19.92
CA MET A 473 -2.32 -8.89 19.28
C MET A 473 -1.31 -7.80 18.93
N TYR A 474 -1.25 -7.48 17.64
CA TYR A 474 -0.49 -6.37 17.10
C TYR A 474 -1.44 -5.31 16.56
N ILE A 475 -0.89 -4.18 16.16
CA ILE A 475 -1.60 -3.10 15.49
C ILE A 475 -0.74 -2.53 14.38
N ASP A 476 -1.36 -2.30 13.24
CA ASP A 476 -0.81 -1.47 12.17
C ASP A 476 -1.06 0.01 12.47
N VAL A 477 0.00 0.80 12.39
CA VAL A 477 -0.01 2.26 12.55
C VAL A 477 0.42 2.88 11.22
N GLY A 478 -0.58 3.21 10.40
CA GLY A 478 -0.42 3.76 9.06
C GLY A 478 -0.34 5.28 9.04
N TYR A 479 0.83 5.81 8.69
CA TYR A 479 1.10 7.22 8.47
C TYR A 479 1.11 7.52 6.98
N TYR A 480 0.10 8.27 6.52
CA TYR A 480 -0.02 8.70 5.13
C TYR A 480 -0.18 10.22 5.09
N GLY A 481 0.80 10.91 4.50
CA GLY A 481 0.67 12.34 4.20
C GLY A 481 1.95 13.15 4.37
N LEU A 482 1.75 14.47 4.38
CA LEU A 482 2.84 15.43 4.48
C LEU A 482 3.24 15.65 5.95
N PRO A 483 4.53 15.50 6.30
CA PRO A 483 5.03 15.71 7.64
C PRO A 483 4.99 17.19 8.02
N SER A 484 4.61 17.49 9.27
CA SER A 484 4.56 18.86 9.81
C SER A 484 5.80 19.26 10.62
N VAL A 485 6.74 18.32 10.81
CA VAL A 485 7.97 18.53 11.59
C VAL A 485 8.91 19.51 10.88
N ARG A 486 9.40 20.52 11.61
CA ARG A 486 10.33 21.51 11.07
C ARG A 486 11.68 20.87 10.77
N GLY A 487 12.19 21.08 9.54
CA GLY A 487 13.47 20.50 9.11
C GLY A 487 13.40 18.99 8.90
N PHE A 488 12.22 18.47 8.56
CA PHE A 488 11.99 17.06 8.29
C PHE A 488 13.00 16.51 7.25
N ASP A 489 13.61 15.39 7.60
CA ASP A 489 14.42 14.56 6.71
C ASP A 489 13.88 13.13 6.78
N MET A 490 13.35 12.64 5.65
CA MET A 490 12.70 11.33 5.55
C MET A 490 13.61 10.23 6.07
N LYS A 491 14.87 10.20 5.63
CA LYS A 491 15.81 9.13 6.00
C LYS A 491 16.11 9.09 7.49
N SER A 492 16.33 10.25 8.11
CA SER A 492 16.58 10.36 9.55
C SER A 492 15.35 9.98 10.37
N ALA A 493 14.15 10.40 9.93
CA ALA A 493 12.90 10.03 10.58
C ALA A 493 12.65 8.52 10.53
N LEU A 494 12.80 7.90 9.35
CA LEU A 494 12.66 6.45 9.18
C LEU A 494 13.65 5.67 10.03
N ARG A 495 14.93 6.08 10.04
CA ARG A 495 15.95 5.42 10.87
C ARG A 495 15.60 5.51 12.35
N ARG A 496 15.17 6.67 12.84
CA ARG A 496 14.77 6.87 14.24
C ARG A 496 13.63 5.93 14.64
N ILE A 497 12.62 5.79 13.77
CA ILE A 497 11.50 4.88 14.04
C ILE A 497 11.95 3.42 13.99
N GLU A 498 12.73 3.04 12.98
CA GLU A 498 13.28 1.69 12.84
C GLU A 498 14.11 1.27 14.07
N GLU A 499 15.02 2.13 14.53
CA GLU A 499 15.84 1.90 15.72
C GLU A 499 15.00 1.71 16.99
N TRP A 500 13.86 2.41 17.10
CA TRP A 500 12.92 2.26 18.21
C TRP A 500 12.06 0.99 18.09
N LEU A 501 11.70 0.63 16.86
CA LEU A 501 10.78 -0.45 16.51
C LEU A 501 11.42 -1.84 16.68
N MET A 502 12.68 -2.01 16.25
CA MET A 502 13.35 -3.31 16.22
C MET A 502 13.47 -3.97 17.62
N PRO A 503 13.92 -3.27 18.69
CA PRO A 503 13.99 -3.86 20.03
C PRO A 503 12.62 -4.27 20.61
N ARG A 504 11.53 -3.68 20.07
CA ARG A 504 10.14 -3.95 20.48
C ARG A 504 9.46 -5.04 19.65
N ARG A 505 10.22 -5.71 18.77
CA ARG A 505 9.72 -6.75 17.87
C ARG A 505 8.59 -6.23 16.97
N GLY A 506 8.67 -4.95 16.60
CA GLY A 506 7.80 -4.39 15.57
C GLY A 506 8.35 -4.67 14.17
N PHE A 507 7.50 -4.47 13.16
CA PHE A 507 7.83 -4.71 11.76
C PHE A 507 7.60 -3.44 10.93
N VAL A 508 8.47 -3.24 9.95
CA VAL A 508 8.24 -2.25 8.88
C VAL A 508 7.68 -2.99 7.67
N MET A 509 6.64 -2.44 7.05
CA MET A 509 6.14 -2.97 5.79
C MET A 509 7.14 -2.76 4.64
N LEU A 510 7.66 -3.84 4.07
CA LEU A 510 8.73 -3.80 3.07
C LEU A 510 8.32 -3.22 1.70
N TYR A 511 7.01 -3.00 1.48
CA TYR A 511 6.51 -2.31 0.30
C TYR A 511 6.81 -0.79 0.36
N ALA A 512 6.98 -0.25 1.57
CA ALA A 512 7.30 1.16 1.81
C ALA A 512 8.81 1.42 1.81
N LEU A 513 9.20 2.68 1.97
CA LEU A 513 10.61 3.06 2.07
C LEU A 513 11.14 2.69 3.45
N HIS A 514 12.35 2.14 3.52
CA HIS A 514 12.98 1.77 4.79
C HIS A 514 14.50 1.97 4.71
N THR A 515 15.15 2.18 5.86
CA THR A 515 16.61 2.31 5.97
C THR A 515 17.31 1.04 6.45
N LEU A 516 16.54 -0.01 6.74
CA LEU A 516 17.03 -1.32 7.13
C LEU A 516 18.06 -1.88 6.13
N ASN A 517 19.22 -2.27 6.65
CA ASN A 517 20.23 -3.06 5.94
C ASN A 517 20.03 -4.56 6.25
N CYS A 518 20.82 -5.45 5.62
CA CYS A 518 20.70 -6.90 5.85
C CYS A 518 20.89 -7.35 7.32
N GLU A 519 21.43 -6.51 8.20
CA GLU A 519 21.67 -6.79 9.62
C GLU A 519 20.60 -6.19 10.54
N GLY A 520 19.95 -5.10 10.12
CA GLY A 520 18.89 -4.41 10.86
C GLY A 520 17.50 -4.99 10.61
N LEU A 521 17.38 -5.97 9.72
CA LEU A 521 16.13 -6.67 9.54
C LEU A 521 15.94 -7.68 10.69
N PRO A 522 14.71 -7.86 11.22
CA PRO A 522 14.46 -8.59 12.47
C PRO A 522 14.69 -10.12 12.40
N TRP A 523 15.38 -10.61 11.36
CA TRP A 523 15.58 -12.04 11.11
C TRP A 523 17.00 -12.51 11.44
N PRO A 524 17.13 -13.70 12.05
CA PRO A 524 18.38 -14.43 12.01
C PRO A 524 18.72 -14.73 10.55
N ARG A 525 19.85 -14.19 10.06
CA ARG A 525 20.42 -14.47 8.73
C ARG A 525 20.45 -15.97 8.39
N ARG A 526 20.52 -16.82 9.42
CA ARG A 526 20.63 -18.26 9.34
C ARG A 526 19.34 -18.94 8.86
N ASP A 527 18.16 -18.45 9.24
CA ASP A 527 16.88 -19.13 8.98
C ASP A 527 16.32 -18.80 7.59
N TRP A 528 16.39 -17.53 7.17
CA TRP A 528 16.08 -17.14 5.79
C TRP A 528 17.07 -17.72 4.78
N CYS A 529 18.36 -17.73 5.14
CA CYS A 529 19.33 -18.48 4.35
C CYS A 529 19.08 -19.98 4.47
N ARG A 530 18.51 -20.56 5.53
CA ARG A 530 18.26 -22.01 5.62
C ARG A 530 17.17 -22.44 4.66
N THR A 531 16.01 -21.78 4.65
CA THR A 531 14.97 -22.05 3.64
C THR A 531 15.52 -21.81 2.23
N ARG A 532 16.25 -20.71 2.03
CA ARG A 532 16.89 -20.41 0.75
C ARG A 532 18.01 -21.40 0.37
N LEU A 533 18.77 -21.94 1.32
CA LEU A 533 19.91 -22.86 1.14
C LEU A 533 19.47 -24.32 1.04
N VAL A 534 18.40 -24.73 1.72
CA VAL A 534 17.76 -26.05 1.58
C VAL A 534 17.28 -26.19 0.14
N TRP A 535 16.67 -25.14 -0.42
CA TRP A 535 16.25 -25.13 -1.82
C TRP A 535 17.42 -24.92 -2.80
N GLN A 536 18.44 -24.08 -2.50
CA GLN A 536 19.67 -24.00 -3.30
C GLN A 536 20.48 -25.32 -3.30
N GLY A 537 20.48 -26.07 -2.20
CA GLY A 537 21.15 -27.37 -2.06
C GLY A 537 20.42 -28.51 -2.77
N LEU A 538 19.13 -28.34 -3.05
CA LEU A 538 18.31 -29.24 -3.89
C LEU A 538 18.36 -28.89 -5.39
N GLY A 539 19.14 -27.87 -5.80
CA GLY A 539 19.26 -27.44 -7.20
C GLY A 539 18.25 -26.38 -7.64
N PHE A 540 17.51 -25.78 -6.70
CA PHE A 540 16.46 -24.80 -6.96
C PHE A 540 16.83 -23.44 -6.34
N GLY A 541 17.46 -22.56 -7.11
CA GLY A 541 17.80 -21.22 -6.63
C GLY A 541 17.80 -20.14 -7.71
N MET A 542 17.06 -19.05 -7.47
CA MET A 542 17.38 -17.75 -8.04
C MET A 542 18.76 -17.31 -7.53
N CYS A 543 19.77 -17.40 -8.41
CA CYS A 543 21.13 -16.94 -8.15
C CYS A 543 21.18 -15.42 -7.98
N LEU A 544 21.66 -14.95 -6.83
CA LEU A 544 22.44 -13.72 -6.77
C LEU A 544 23.91 -14.11 -6.59
N PRO A 545 24.83 -13.35 -7.18
CA PRO A 545 26.22 -13.74 -7.28
C PRO A 545 26.83 -13.83 -5.87
N THR A 546 27.32 -15.01 -5.52
CA THR A 546 28.31 -15.15 -4.46
C THR A 546 29.52 -14.33 -4.89
N ARG A 547 29.67 -13.11 -4.36
CA ARG A 547 30.94 -12.40 -4.44
C ARG A 547 31.91 -13.23 -3.62
N SER A 548 32.82 -13.90 -4.31
CA SER A 548 33.90 -14.66 -3.72
C SER A 548 34.64 -13.77 -2.74
N SER A 549 34.60 -14.13 -1.47
CA SER A 549 35.63 -13.75 -0.51
C SER A 549 36.96 -14.29 -1.02
N LYS A 550 37.80 -13.40 -1.52
CA LYS A 550 39.27 -13.57 -1.53
C LYS A 550 39.87 -12.27 -1.00
N PRO A 551 40.96 -12.40 -0.24
CA PRO A 551 41.11 -11.88 1.12
C PRO A 551 41.19 -10.37 1.22
#